data_AF-A0A662T879-F1
#
_entry.id   AF-A0A662T879-F1
#
_cell.length_a   1.000
_cell.length_b   1.000
_cell.length_c   1.000
_cell.angle_alpha   90.00
_cell.angle_beta   90.00
_cell.angle_gamma   90.00
#
_symmetry.space_group_name_H-M   'P 1'
#
loop_
_entity.id
_entity.type
_entity.pdbx_description
1 polymer ?
#
loop_
_entity_poly.entity_id
_entity_poly.type
_entity_poly.pdbx_seq_one_letter_code
_entity_poly.pdbx_strand_id
1 'polypeptide(L)'
;MSKVGRINKDRYYLEIAKAVALRSPCVRARYGAIIVKHDAIVSTGYNGPVRGGINCYEVGECIKDILNLPHGKAYDLCPAVHAEENCVSGDTLIMNGDGSIEEARKINSRLLTIDLDSLKESNLEAVKIPSKKDKMLRIKMRGGVELTVSPDHILFIMDDKEYLKEVYAKDVKVGDYLPHLSKIDISGKPQKLPRPEYPYYKLKINNWQTILGIFKSKGYTWRRICEECGFSLPVISNLKKGRMIRRRNMRCLLKLFPELERYIEGVSVKKETIPSETNEGICQIIGYFIGDGNISGGYIAFHDINVETLKYYNNLIKEAIRVEGIIKRSWKKSHYILYLISKRIQEFFENLDLGTRDGKTIPKIIQVS
;
A
#
# COMPACT_ATOMS: atom_id res chain seq x y z
N MET A 1 -35.63 54.54 -17.60
CA MET A 1 -34.64 53.71 -16.89
C MET A 1 -33.68 53.15 -17.93
N SER A 2 -32.39 53.50 -17.87
CA SER A 2 -31.37 52.92 -18.75
C SER A 2 -31.36 51.40 -18.62
N LYS A 3 -31.37 50.66 -19.74
CA LYS A 3 -31.21 49.20 -19.75
C LYS A 3 -29.96 48.86 -18.92
N VAL A 4 -30.14 48.16 -17.80
CA VAL A 4 -29.01 47.64 -17.02
C VAL A 4 -28.30 46.62 -17.91
N GLY A 5 -27.11 46.98 -18.40
CA GLY A 5 -26.31 46.11 -19.26
C GLY A 5 -25.91 44.84 -18.51
N ARG A 6 -26.15 43.67 -19.12
CA ARG A 6 -25.70 42.38 -18.59
C ARG A 6 -24.17 42.39 -18.54
N ILE A 7 -23.61 42.19 -17.35
CA ILE A 7 -22.15 42.11 -17.16
C ILE A 7 -21.56 40.91 -17.92
N ASN A 8 -20.33 41.03 -18.42
CA ASN A 8 -19.66 39.90 -19.06
C ASN A 8 -19.27 38.83 -18.01
N LYS A 9 -19.04 37.61 -18.49
CA LYS A 9 -18.83 36.42 -17.65
C LYS A 9 -17.58 36.52 -16.80
N ASP A 10 -16.47 37.01 -17.34
CA ASP A 10 -15.23 37.18 -16.57
C ASP A 10 -15.43 38.13 -15.40
N ARG A 11 -16.13 39.27 -15.63
CA ARG A 11 -16.48 40.20 -14.55
C ARG A 11 -17.43 39.56 -13.55
N TYR A 12 -18.41 38.76 -13.99
CA TYR A 12 -19.30 38.01 -13.10
C TYR A 12 -18.52 37.06 -12.17
N TYR A 13 -17.58 36.28 -12.72
CA TYR A 13 -16.74 35.36 -11.94
C TYR A 13 -15.81 36.11 -10.98
N LEU A 14 -15.14 37.16 -11.46
CA LEU A 14 -14.25 37.96 -10.63
C LEU A 14 -15.00 38.66 -9.48
N GLU A 15 -16.22 39.16 -9.70
CA GLU A 15 -17.03 39.74 -8.63
C GLU A 15 -17.47 38.69 -7.59
N ILE A 16 -17.70 37.43 -8.00
CA ILE A 16 -17.98 36.33 -7.06
C ILE A 16 -16.73 35.93 -6.29
N ALA A 17 -15.58 35.79 -6.95
CA ALA A 17 -14.30 35.55 -6.27
C ALA A 17 -13.99 36.67 -5.26
N LYS A 18 -14.28 37.92 -5.62
CA LYS A 18 -14.17 39.08 -4.73
C LYS A 18 -15.14 39.00 -3.56
N ALA A 19 -16.39 38.57 -3.77
CA ALA A 19 -17.34 38.35 -2.69
C ALA A 19 -16.89 37.23 -1.74
N VAL A 20 -16.33 36.14 -2.26
CA VAL A 20 -15.74 35.04 -1.48
C VAL A 20 -14.54 35.52 -0.68
N ALA A 21 -13.70 36.40 -1.25
CA ALA A 21 -12.56 37.00 -0.56
C ALA A 21 -12.96 37.80 0.68
N LEU A 22 -14.16 38.40 0.71
CA LEU A 22 -14.65 39.17 1.86
C LEU A 22 -14.81 38.31 3.12
N ARG A 23 -14.89 36.98 2.99
CA ARG A 23 -14.90 36.04 4.11
C ARG A 23 -13.52 35.71 4.68
N SER A 24 -12.44 36.16 4.05
CA SER A 24 -11.08 35.96 4.54
C SER A 24 -10.85 36.71 5.87
N PRO A 25 -10.35 36.02 6.91
CA PRO A 25 -9.93 36.65 8.17
C PRO A 25 -8.53 37.26 8.10
N CYS A 26 -7.88 37.33 6.92
CA CYS A 26 -6.59 37.97 6.79
C CYS A 26 -6.71 39.50 6.88
N VAL A 27 -5.86 40.13 7.70
CA VAL A 27 -5.82 41.59 7.89
C VAL A 27 -4.90 42.29 6.89
N ARG A 28 -3.98 41.57 6.24
CA ARG A 28 -3.05 42.14 5.24
C ARG A 28 -3.60 42.10 3.82
N ALA A 29 -4.13 40.95 3.40
CA ALA A 29 -4.63 40.73 2.05
C ALA A 29 -5.71 39.65 2.03
N ARG A 30 -6.87 40.00 1.48
CA ARG A 30 -8.03 39.12 1.36
C ARG A 30 -8.13 38.60 -0.06
N TYR A 31 -7.89 37.31 -0.22
CA TYR A 31 -7.95 36.59 -1.49
C TYR A 31 -9.15 35.65 -1.51
N GLY A 32 -9.78 35.55 -2.66
CA GLY A 32 -10.86 34.62 -2.93
C GLY A 32 -10.62 33.98 -4.28
N ALA A 33 -10.85 32.68 -4.34
CA ALA A 33 -10.67 31.87 -5.52
C ALA A 33 -11.98 31.15 -5.83
N ILE A 34 -12.25 31.02 -7.12
CA ILE A 34 -13.33 30.18 -7.63
C ILE A 34 -12.79 29.36 -8.78
N ILE A 35 -13.20 28.10 -8.87
CA ILE A 35 -12.88 27.24 -10.00
C ILE A 35 -14.10 27.24 -10.92
N VAL A 36 -13.92 27.61 -12.18
CA VAL A 36 -15.01 27.68 -13.17
C VAL A 36 -14.75 26.64 -14.25
N LYS A 37 -15.73 25.78 -14.51
CA LYS A 37 -15.70 24.79 -15.60
C LYS A 37 -17.02 24.89 -16.35
N HIS A 38 -16.96 24.99 -17.69
CA HIS A 38 -18.14 25.12 -18.55
C HIS A 38 -19.14 26.20 -18.11
N ASP A 39 -18.64 27.39 -17.74
CA ASP A 39 -19.46 28.52 -17.32
C ASP A 39 -20.19 28.34 -15.96
N ALA A 40 -19.84 27.31 -15.20
CA ALA A 40 -20.36 27.08 -13.85
C ALA A 40 -19.23 27.18 -12.82
N ILE A 41 -19.51 27.83 -11.68
CA ILE A 41 -18.60 27.84 -10.54
C ILE A 41 -18.70 26.48 -9.83
N VAL A 42 -17.59 25.75 -9.84
CA VAL A 42 -17.42 24.37 -9.35
C VAL A 42 -16.99 24.33 -7.89
N SER A 43 -16.21 25.32 -7.46
CA SER A 43 -15.74 25.41 -6.08
C SER A 43 -15.35 26.84 -5.76
N THR A 44 -15.35 27.18 -4.46
CA THR A 44 -14.92 28.48 -3.95
C THR A 44 -14.04 28.30 -2.72
N GLY A 45 -13.09 29.21 -2.52
CA GLY A 45 -12.29 29.26 -1.31
C GLY A 45 -11.72 30.64 -1.06
N TYR A 46 -11.31 30.91 0.17
CA TYR A 46 -10.67 32.16 0.58
C TYR A 46 -9.46 31.84 1.45
N ASN A 47 -8.49 32.75 1.49
CA ASN A 47 -7.29 32.55 2.30
C ASN A 47 -7.57 32.82 3.78
N GLY A 48 -7.00 32.01 4.67
CA GLY A 48 -7.22 32.13 6.11
C GLY A 48 -6.63 30.92 6.85
N PRO A 49 -6.45 30.99 8.18
CA PRO A 49 -5.97 29.85 8.95
C PRO A 49 -7.04 28.76 9.04
N VAL A 50 -6.65 27.60 9.54
CA VAL A 50 -7.55 26.45 9.72
C VAL A 50 -8.81 26.88 10.47
N ARG A 51 -9.97 26.32 10.10
CA ARG A 51 -11.23 26.64 10.77
C ARG A 51 -11.15 26.28 12.26
N GLY A 52 -11.63 27.18 13.10
CA GLY A 52 -11.52 27.07 14.56
C GLY A 52 -10.14 27.40 15.14
N GLY A 53 -9.14 27.67 14.29
CA GLY A 53 -7.87 28.24 14.71
C GLY A 53 -7.97 29.75 14.91
N ILE A 54 -7.18 30.27 15.84
CA ILE A 54 -7.04 31.71 16.08
C ILE A 54 -6.59 32.37 14.78
N ASN A 55 -7.35 33.38 14.35
CA ASN A 55 -7.10 34.06 13.08
C ASN A 55 -6.67 35.52 13.24
N CYS A 56 -6.02 36.07 12.22
CA CYS A 56 -5.47 37.43 12.28
C CYS A 56 -6.55 38.50 12.52
N TYR A 57 -7.79 38.27 12.09
CA TYR A 57 -8.91 39.18 12.35
C TYR A 57 -9.31 39.17 13.83
N GLU A 58 -9.31 38.01 14.49
CA GLU A 58 -9.55 37.87 15.93
C GLU A 58 -8.39 38.42 16.78
N VAL A 59 -7.15 38.22 16.33
CA VAL A 59 -5.93 38.74 17.00
C VAL A 59 -5.78 40.25 16.80
N GLY A 60 -6.36 40.80 15.73
CA GLY A 60 -6.28 42.21 15.37
C GLY A 60 -4.99 42.61 14.63
N GLU A 61 -4.02 41.71 14.50
CA GLU A 61 -2.71 41.99 13.89
C GLU A 61 -2.14 40.76 13.18
N CYS A 62 -1.26 40.96 12.19
CA CYS A 62 -0.58 39.87 11.50
C CYS A 62 0.72 39.49 12.23
N ILE A 63 0.99 38.19 12.37
CA ILE A 63 2.24 37.68 12.97
C ILE A 63 3.51 38.24 12.29
N LYS A 64 3.43 38.57 11.00
CA LYS A 64 4.54 39.14 10.24
C LYS A 64 4.82 40.59 10.61
N ASP A 65 3.82 41.33 11.08
CA ASP A 65 3.96 42.72 11.51
C ASP A 65 4.53 42.74 12.93
N ILE A 66 4.04 41.85 13.81
CA ILE A 66 4.58 41.61 15.16
C ILE A 66 6.08 41.27 15.11
N LEU A 67 6.48 40.42 14.16
CA LEU A 67 7.87 39.97 13.99
C LEU A 67 8.71 40.88 13.06
N ASN A 68 8.15 42.00 12.60
CA ASN A 68 8.79 42.98 11.73
C ASN A 68 9.47 42.38 10.48
N LEU A 69 8.78 41.44 9.82
CA LEU A 69 9.31 40.65 8.71
C LEU A 69 9.12 41.35 7.35
N PRO A 70 10.06 41.16 6.39
CA PRO A 70 10.00 41.82 5.09
C PRO A 70 8.75 41.42 4.29
N HIS A 71 8.16 42.40 3.60
CA HIS A 71 7.05 42.20 2.67
C HIS A 71 7.43 41.19 1.57
N GLY A 72 6.48 40.30 1.21
CA GLY A 72 6.66 39.31 0.14
C GLY A 72 7.54 38.09 0.46
N LYS A 73 8.08 37.96 1.68
CA LYS A 73 8.88 36.80 2.13
C LYS A 73 8.29 36.15 3.40
N ALA A 74 8.83 35.00 3.81
CA ALA A 74 8.46 34.28 5.04
C ALA A 74 6.99 33.81 5.10
N TYR A 75 6.51 33.20 4.01
CA TYR A 75 5.17 32.58 3.96
C TYR A 75 5.07 31.37 4.89
N ASP A 76 6.19 30.70 5.18
CA ASP A 76 6.26 29.53 6.08
C ASP A 76 5.85 29.84 7.52
N LEU A 77 5.85 31.12 7.91
CA LEU A 77 5.42 31.59 9.24
C LEU A 77 3.95 32.03 9.27
N CYS A 78 3.29 32.10 8.11
CA CYS A 78 1.88 32.47 8.02
C CYS A 78 1.00 31.24 8.25
N PRO A 79 0.09 31.23 9.25
CA PRO A 79 -0.81 30.10 9.48
C PRO A 79 -1.94 30.02 8.44
N ALA A 80 -2.08 31.02 7.57
CA ALA A 80 -3.16 31.09 6.59
C ALA A 80 -2.84 30.26 5.34
N VAL A 81 -3.79 29.41 4.94
CA VAL A 81 -3.76 28.65 3.69
C VAL A 81 -4.24 29.50 2.52
N HIS A 82 -3.90 29.08 1.29
CA HIS A 82 -4.31 29.79 0.08
C HIS A 82 -5.76 29.48 -0.29
N ALA A 83 -6.38 30.36 -1.07
CA ALA A 83 -7.81 30.29 -1.37
C ALA A 83 -8.17 29.06 -2.23
N GLU A 84 -7.28 28.65 -3.11
CA GLU A 84 -7.43 27.58 -4.10
C GLU A 84 -7.41 26.16 -3.48
N GLU A 85 -6.78 26.00 -2.32
CA GLU A 85 -6.47 24.71 -1.68
C GLU A 85 -7.69 24.00 -1.06
N ASN A 86 -8.86 24.64 -1.07
CA ASN A 86 -10.03 24.22 -0.30
C ASN A 86 -11.00 23.23 -1.01
N CYS A 87 -10.59 22.23 -1.81
CA CYS A 87 -11.54 21.47 -2.69
C CYS A 87 -11.77 19.92 -2.51
N VAL A 88 -10.90 19.04 -1.95
CA VAL A 88 -11.11 17.54 -1.79
C VAL A 88 -10.45 16.94 -0.49
N SER A 89 -10.87 15.75 0.02
CA SER A 89 -10.37 15.08 1.27
C SER A 89 -9.42 13.87 1.07
N GLY A 90 -8.51 13.62 2.02
CA GLY A 90 -7.33 12.75 1.85
C GLY A 90 -7.41 11.27 2.30
N ASP A 91 -8.44 10.83 3.02
CA ASP A 91 -8.50 9.45 3.55
C ASP A 91 -9.21 8.45 2.61
N THR A 92 -9.73 8.91 1.49
CA THR A 92 -10.41 8.09 0.48
C THR A 92 -9.43 7.15 -0.20
N LEU A 93 -9.78 5.87 -0.36
CA LEU A 93 -8.99 4.92 -1.15
C LEU A 93 -9.13 5.23 -2.64
N ILE A 94 -8.02 5.25 -3.35
CA ILE A 94 -7.87 5.53 -4.78
C ILE A 94 -7.02 4.43 -5.43
N MET A 95 -7.17 4.27 -6.75
CA MET A 95 -6.40 3.30 -7.53
C MET A 95 -5.37 4.03 -8.40
N ASN A 96 -4.09 3.73 -8.17
CA ASN A 96 -3.00 4.23 -8.99
C ASN A 96 -3.03 3.59 -10.39
N GLY A 97 -2.31 4.18 -11.32
CA GLY A 97 -2.22 3.73 -12.70
C GLY A 97 -1.58 2.36 -12.89
N ASP A 98 -0.92 1.82 -11.85
CA ASP A 98 -0.36 0.46 -11.80
C ASP A 98 -1.30 -0.56 -11.14
N GLY A 99 -2.53 -0.14 -10.80
CA GLY A 99 -3.53 -0.95 -10.12
C GLY A 99 -3.38 -1.02 -8.60
N SER A 100 -2.34 -0.42 -8.00
CA SER A 100 -2.21 -0.38 -6.55
C SER A 100 -3.29 0.51 -5.90
N ILE A 101 -3.77 0.11 -4.72
CA ILE A 101 -4.76 0.86 -3.94
C ILE A 101 -4.08 1.56 -2.78
N GLU A 102 -4.21 2.88 -2.69
CA GLU A 102 -3.67 3.69 -1.60
C GLU A 102 -4.67 4.77 -1.16
N GLU A 103 -4.41 5.42 -0.03
CA GLU A 103 -5.21 6.58 0.39
C GLU A 103 -4.86 7.81 -0.47
N ALA A 104 -5.84 8.67 -0.76
CA ALA A 104 -5.68 9.87 -1.59
C ALA A 104 -4.57 10.80 -1.05
N ARG A 105 -4.35 10.82 0.27
CA ARG A 105 -3.25 11.56 0.93
C ARG A 105 -1.87 11.00 0.64
N LYS A 106 -1.72 9.81 0.06
CA LYS A 106 -0.43 9.17 -0.28
C LYS A 106 -0.08 9.25 -1.77
N ILE A 107 -0.98 9.77 -2.59
CA ILE A 107 -0.81 9.85 -4.04
C ILE A 107 0.45 10.63 -4.44
N ASN A 108 1.28 10.05 -5.30
CA ASN A 108 2.47 10.70 -5.87
C ASN A 108 2.71 10.31 -7.35
N SER A 109 1.73 9.67 -7.99
CA SER A 109 1.87 9.00 -9.30
C SER A 109 0.61 9.16 -10.17
N ARG A 110 0.53 8.42 -11.27
CA ARG A 110 -0.63 8.41 -12.17
C ARG A 110 -1.81 7.70 -11.52
N LEU A 111 -3.04 8.07 -11.90
CA LEU A 111 -4.28 7.43 -11.49
C LEU A 111 -4.89 6.65 -12.64
N LEU A 112 -5.52 5.53 -12.28
CA LEU A 112 -6.48 4.88 -13.15
C LEU A 112 -7.77 5.71 -13.17
N THR A 113 -8.20 6.10 -14.36
CA THR A 113 -9.34 6.99 -14.62
C THR A 113 -10.26 6.38 -15.67
N ILE A 114 -11.47 6.90 -15.80
CA ILE A 114 -12.39 6.54 -16.89
C ILE A 114 -12.54 7.76 -17.79
N ASP A 115 -12.35 7.55 -19.08
CA ASP A 115 -12.70 8.53 -20.10
C ASP A 115 -14.23 8.58 -20.25
N LEU A 116 -14.84 9.75 -20.05
CA LEU A 116 -16.29 9.88 -19.99
C LEU A 116 -16.98 9.72 -21.35
N ASP A 117 -16.26 9.92 -22.46
CA ASP A 117 -16.81 9.81 -23.80
C ASP A 117 -16.82 8.35 -24.29
N SER A 118 -15.75 7.61 -24.01
CA SER A 118 -15.58 6.21 -24.41
C SER A 118 -15.97 5.19 -23.33
N LEU A 119 -16.11 5.63 -22.08
CA LEU A 119 -16.29 4.80 -20.88
C LEU A 119 -15.21 3.72 -20.72
N LYS A 120 -14.01 3.99 -21.27
CA LYS A 120 -12.84 3.11 -21.16
C LYS A 120 -11.85 3.65 -20.15
N GLU A 121 -11.05 2.74 -19.61
CA GLU A 121 -9.95 3.08 -18.71
C GLU A 121 -8.89 3.95 -19.39
N SER A 122 -8.31 4.87 -18.62
CA SER A 122 -7.23 5.77 -19.02
C SER A 122 -6.30 6.04 -17.84
N ASN A 123 -5.05 6.44 -18.11
CA ASN A 123 -4.01 6.56 -17.10
C ASN A 123 -3.38 7.96 -17.12
N LEU A 124 -3.80 8.80 -16.16
CA LEU A 124 -3.48 10.24 -16.14
C LEU A 124 -2.60 10.61 -14.94
N GLU A 125 -1.70 11.58 -15.13
CA GLU A 125 -0.91 12.10 -14.02
C GLU A 125 -1.80 12.75 -12.98
N ALA A 126 -1.54 12.44 -11.71
CA ALA A 126 -2.31 13.01 -10.61
C ALA A 126 -1.57 14.19 -9.99
N VAL A 127 -2.34 15.24 -9.74
CA VAL A 127 -1.88 16.41 -8.99
C VAL A 127 -2.47 16.36 -7.60
N LYS A 128 -1.60 16.30 -6.59
CA LYS A 128 -1.99 16.30 -5.18
C LYS A 128 -1.97 17.71 -4.61
N ILE A 129 -3.08 18.12 -4.02
CA ILE A 129 -3.18 19.39 -3.28
C ILE A 129 -3.76 19.09 -1.89
N PRO A 130 -2.97 19.18 -0.80
CA PRO A 130 -3.43 18.83 0.54
C PRO A 130 -4.42 19.86 1.11
N SER A 131 -5.54 19.41 1.72
CA SER A 131 -6.52 20.28 2.38
C SER A 131 -7.16 19.61 3.60
N LYS A 132 -7.59 20.38 4.61
CA LYS A 132 -8.33 19.89 5.79
C LYS A 132 -9.76 20.45 5.81
N LYS A 133 -10.75 19.58 6.00
CA LYS A 133 -12.19 19.90 6.01
C LYS A 133 -12.84 19.39 7.30
N ASP A 134 -13.70 20.21 7.92
CA ASP A 134 -14.31 19.87 9.21
C ASP A 134 -15.55 18.96 9.09
N LYS A 135 -16.18 18.93 7.91
CA LYS A 135 -17.39 18.15 7.66
C LYS A 135 -17.20 17.29 6.43
N MET A 136 -17.35 15.99 6.63
CA MET A 136 -17.31 14.96 5.59
C MET A 136 -18.70 14.37 5.45
N LEU A 137 -19.13 14.13 4.22
CA LEU A 137 -20.29 13.30 3.91
C LEU A 137 -19.82 11.87 3.71
N ARG A 138 -20.51 10.94 4.36
CA ARG A 138 -20.36 9.52 4.08
C ARG A 138 -21.53 9.08 3.22
N ILE A 139 -21.25 8.72 1.97
CA ILE A 139 -22.22 8.20 1.03
C ILE A 139 -22.07 6.69 1.01
N LYS A 140 -23.16 5.98 1.33
CA LYS A 140 -23.21 4.52 1.35
C LYS A 140 -24.11 4.02 0.24
N MET A 141 -23.52 3.27 -0.69
CA MET A 141 -24.25 2.62 -1.77
C MET A 141 -24.88 1.31 -1.25
N ARG A 142 -25.98 0.87 -1.87
CA ARG A 142 -26.66 -0.40 -1.54
C ARG A 142 -25.73 -1.61 -1.66
N GLY A 143 -24.75 -1.55 -2.58
CA GLY A 143 -23.73 -2.59 -2.78
C GLY A 143 -22.63 -2.66 -1.72
N GLY A 144 -22.70 -1.87 -0.65
CA GLY A 144 -21.73 -1.89 0.45
C GLY A 144 -20.51 -0.99 0.25
N VAL A 145 -20.37 -0.34 -0.91
CA VAL A 145 -19.34 0.67 -1.18
C VAL A 145 -19.65 1.94 -0.39
N GLU A 146 -18.64 2.45 0.30
CA GLU A 146 -18.73 3.69 1.07
C GLU A 146 -17.70 4.70 0.57
N LEU A 147 -18.14 5.93 0.35
CA LEU A 147 -17.31 7.05 -0.06
C LEU A 147 -17.38 8.14 1.01
N THR A 148 -16.23 8.67 1.41
CA THR A 148 -16.15 9.77 2.37
C THR A 148 -15.60 11.00 1.67
N VAL A 149 -16.47 11.96 1.36
CA VAL A 149 -16.15 13.11 0.50
C VAL A 149 -16.57 14.42 1.15
N SER A 150 -15.99 15.54 0.73
CA SER A 150 -16.47 16.85 1.14
C SER A 150 -17.87 17.10 0.55
N PRO A 151 -18.74 17.88 1.22
CA PRO A 151 -20.06 18.25 0.69
C PRO A 151 -20.04 18.83 -0.73
N ASP A 152 -18.96 19.52 -1.10
CA ASP A 152 -18.80 20.18 -2.39
C ASP A 152 -18.04 19.33 -3.43
N HIS A 153 -17.73 18.06 -3.12
CA HIS A 153 -17.12 17.13 -4.08
C HIS A 153 -18.09 16.79 -5.20
N ILE A 154 -17.66 16.87 -6.45
CA ILE A 154 -18.48 16.42 -7.60
C ILE A 154 -18.48 14.90 -7.66
N LEU A 155 -19.67 14.33 -7.72
CA LEU A 155 -19.92 12.93 -8.03
C LEU A 155 -20.75 12.85 -9.30
N PHE A 156 -20.82 11.66 -9.87
CA PHE A 156 -21.69 11.39 -11.01
C PHE A 156 -22.92 10.64 -10.51
N ILE A 157 -24.10 11.00 -10.98
CA ILE A 157 -25.31 10.20 -10.86
C ILE A 157 -25.86 9.92 -12.25
N MET A 158 -26.65 8.86 -12.37
CA MET A 158 -27.43 8.55 -13.55
C MET A 158 -28.75 9.32 -13.47
N ASP A 159 -29.06 10.09 -14.50
CA ASP A 159 -30.34 10.78 -14.59
C ASP A 159 -31.48 9.85 -15.06
N ASP A 160 -32.71 10.36 -15.10
CA ASP A 160 -33.90 9.60 -15.51
C ASP A 160 -33.85 9.10 -16.96
N LYS A 161 -32.85 9.52 -17.74
CA LYS A 161 -32.60 9.14 -19.14
C LYS A 161 -31.33 8.30 -19.30
N GLU A 162 -30.81 7.77 -18.21
CA GLU A 162 -29.61 6.93 -18.15
C GLU A 162 -28.29 7.63 -18.54
N TYR A 163 -28.25 8.97 -18.53
CA TYR A 163 -27.03 9.73 -18.78
C TYR A 163 -26.29 10.09 -17.49
N LEU A 164 -24.96 10.21 -17.60
CA LEU A 164 -24.12 10.70 -16.50
C LEU A 164 -24.34 12.20 -16.28
N LYS A 165 -24.64 12.55 -15.04
CA LYS A 165 -24.84 13.91 -14.59
C LYS A 165 -23.94 14.20 -13.39
N GLU A 166 -23.18 15.29 -13.47
CA GLU A 166 -22.41 15.80 -12.34
C GLU A 166 -23.35 16.38 -11.26
N VAL A 167 -23.14 15.99 -9.99
CA VAL A 167 -23.85 16.51 -8.82
C VAL A 167 -22.88 16.71 -7.66
N TYR A 168 -23.15 17.68 -6.79
CA TYR A 168 -22.39 17.79 -5.55
C TYR A 168 -22.77 16.67 -4.59
N ALA A 169 -21.81 16.20 -3.79
CA ALA A 169 -22.04 15.17 -2.80
C ALA A 169 -23.14 15.53 -1.79
N LYS A 170 -23.32 16.82 -1.46
CA LYS A 170 -24.41 17.32 -0.61
C LYS A 170 -25.80 17.21 -1.22
N ASP A 171 -25.87 17.12 -2.54
CA ASP A 171 -27.12 17.08 -3.30
C ASP A 171 -27.51 15.64 -3.70
N VAL A 172 -26.65 14.65 -3.41
CA VAL A 172 -26.94 13.23 -3.58
C VAL A 172 -28.03 12.81 -2.59
N LYS A 173 -29.06 12.14 -3.12
CA LYS A 173 -30.22 11.65 -2.36
C LYS A 173 -30.24 10.13 -2.31
N VAL A 174 -30.91 9.59 -1.30
CA VAL A 174 -31.20 8.15 -1.23
C VAL A 174 -32.10 7.79 -2.41
N GLY A 175 -31.63 6.88 -3.26
CA GLY A 175 -32.30 6.48 -4.51
C GLY A 175 -31.54 6.87 -5.77
N ASP A 176 -30.58 7.80 -5.68
CA ASP A 176 -29.73 8.16 -6.81
C ASP A 176 -28.81 7.01 -7.21
N TYR A 177 -28.63 6.81 -8.51
CA TYR A 177 -27.74 5.80 -9.07
C TYR A 177 -26.37 6.39 -9.31
N LEU A 178 -25.40 6.08 -8.48
CA LEU A 178 -24.01 6.47 -8.72
C LEU A 178 -23.33 5.39 -9.58
N PRO A 179 -22.56 5.76 -10.63
CA PRO A 179 -21.84 4.80 -11.43
C PRO A 179 -20.76 4.13 -10.57
N HIS A 180 -20.60 2.84 -10.78
CA HIS A 180 -19.59 2.03 -10.14
C HIS A 180 -18.91 1.16 -11.20
N LEU A 181 -17.60 1.02 -11.10
CA LEU A 181 -16.83 0.15 -11.97
C LEU A 181 -17.22 -1.31 -11.72
N SER A 182 -17.83 -1.95 -12.71
CA SER A 182 -18.17 -3.37 -12.65
C SER A 182 -16.96 -4.27 -12.91
N LYS A 183 -16.01 -3.81 -13.74
CA LYS A 183 -14.79 -4.51 -14.13
C LYS A 183 -13.69 -3.50 -14.42
N ILE A 184 -12.46 -3.87 -14.08
CA ILE A 184 -11.24 -3.16 -14.46
C ILE A 184 -10.34 -4.19 -15.15
N ASP A 185 -9.85 -3.88 -16.34
CA ASP A 185 -9.03 -4.79 -17.12
C ASP A 185 -7.55 -4.56 -16.84
N ILE A 186 -7.07 -5.15 -15.73
CA ILE A 186 -5.68 -5.02 -15.32
C ILE A 186 -4.81 -6.00 -16.11
N SER A 187 -3.85 -5.50 -16.89
CA SER A 187 -2.90 -6.33 -17.63
C SER A 187 -1.71 -6.76 -16.76
N GLY A 188 -1.73 -8.01 -16.29
CA GLY A 188 -0.72 -8.65 -15.44
C GLY A 188 0.57 -9.12 -16.13
N LYS A 189 1.71 -9.03 -15.43
CA LYS A 189 2.92 -9.82 -15.73
C LYS A 189 3.32 -10.67 -14.50
N PRO A 190 4.00 -11.81 -14.68
CA PRO A 190 4.56 -12.57 -13.56
C PRO A 190 5.46 -11.69 -12.68
N GLN A 191 5.26 -11.78 -11.36
CA GLN A 191 5.92 -10.95 -10.36
C GLN A 191 6.92 -11.75 -9.54
N LYS A 192 8.05 -11.14 -9.15
CA LYS A 192 9.15 -11.85 -8.46
C LYS A 192 8.81 -12.21 -7.02
N LEU A 193 8.69 -13.50 -6.74
CA LEU A 193 8.36 -14.00 -5.41
C LEU A 193 9.51 -13.81 -4.41
N PRO A 194 9.20 -13.58 -3.12
CA PRO A 194 10.22 -13.50 -2.09
C PRO A 194 10.94 -14.84 -1.94
N ARG A 195 12.26 -14.77 -1.74
CA ARG A 195 13.10 -15.96 -1.56
C ARG A 195 13.45 -16.11 -0.07
N PRO A 196 12.77 -17.00 0.68
CA PRO A 196 13.14 -17.22 2.07
C PRO A 196 14.53 -17.86 2.16
N GLU A 197 15.26 -17.48 3.21
CA GLU A 197 16.57 -18.06 3.49
C GLU A 197 16.46 -19.55 3.84
N TYR A 198 17.55 -20.27 3.59
CA TYR A 198 17.60 -21.69 3.91
C TYR A 198 17.84 -21.90 5.41
N PRO A 199 17.23 -22.93 6.04
CA PRO A 199 17.45 -23.22 7.45
C PRO A 199 18.87 -23.72 7.74
N TYR A 200 19.53 -24.31 6.75
CA TYR A 200 20.89 -24.83 6.83
C TYR A 200 21.72 -24.39 5.64
N TYR A 201 23.04 -24.39 5.82
CA TYR A 201 24.01 -24.11 4.76
C TYR A 201 25.15 -25.11 4.82
N LYS A 202 25.71 -25.45 3.67
CA LYS A 202 26.92 -26.28 3.55
C LYS A 202 27.84 -25.71 2.45
N LEU A 203 28.99 -26.34 2.23
CA LEU A 203 29.92 -25.95 1.17
C LEU A 203 29.54 -26.57 -0.17
N LYS A 204 29.72 -25.82 -1.28
CA LYS A 204 29.43 -26.22 -2.67
C LYS A 204 30.27 -27.39 -3.24
N ILE A 205 30.96 -28.18 -2.41
CA ILE A 205 32.00 -29.20 -2.70
C ILE A 205 33.44 -28.65 -2.64
N ASN A 206 34.31 -29.44 -1.99
CA ASN A 206 35.77 -29.40 -1.79
C ASN A 206 36.52 -28.06 -1.70
N ASN A 207 35.85 -26.97 -1.33
CA ASN A 207 36.45 -25.64 -1.17
C ASN A 207 37.03 -25.37 0.24
N TRP A 208 37.21 -26.40 1.07
CA TRP A 208 37.67 -26.20 2.45
C TRP A 208 39.05 -25.55 2.54
N GLN A 209 39.95 -25.88 1.61
CA GLN A 209 41.30 -25.32 1.58
C GLN A 209 41.28 -23.82 1.31
N THR A 210 40.42 -23.37 0.39
CA THR A 210 40.16 -21.95 0.11
C THR A 210 39.60 -21.24 1.34
N ILE A 211 38.62 -21.85 2.01
CA ILE A 211 38.00 -21.30 3.22
C ILE A 211 39.01 -21.19 4.36
N LEU A 212 39.86 -22.19 4.53
CA LEU A 212 40.96 -22.15 5.49
C LEU A 212 41.93 -21.00 5.19
N GLY A 213 42.21 -20.76 3.91
CA GLY A 213 42.99 -19.62 3.45
C GLY A 213 42.37 -18.27 3.85
N ILE A 214 41.05 -18.10 3.69
CA ILE A 214 40.30 -16.90 4.09
C ILE A 214 40.40 -16.67 5.60
N PHE A 215 40.26 -17.72 6.41
CA PHE A 215 40.38 -17.58 7.86
C PHE A 215 41.79 -17.20 8.28
N LYS A 216 42.80 -17.85 7.70
CA LYS A 216 44.21 -17.59 8.00
C LYS A 216 44.65 -16.20 7.55
N SER A 217 44.23 -15.73 6.38
CA SER A 217 44.61 -14.41 5.86
C SER A 217 44.11 -13.27 6.75
N LYS A 218 42.99 -13.48 7.46
CA LYS A 218 42.48 -12.54 8.47
C LYS A 218 42.98 -12.81 9.89
N GLY A 219 43.90 -13.75 10.08
CA GLY A 219 44.49 -14.06 11.40
C GLY A 219 43.56 -14.80 12.36
N TYR A 220 42.54 -15.50 11.86
CA TYR A 220 41.59 -16.22 12.68
C TYR A 220 41.98 -17.68 12.89
N THR A 221 41.99 -18.11 14.16
CA THR A 221 42.01 -19.52 14.54
C THR A 221 40.60 -20.05 14.71
N TRP A 222 40.41 -21.37 14.70
CA TRP A 222 39.09 -21.97 14.92
C TRP A 222 38.50 -21.61 16.28
N ARG A 223 39.34 -21.55 17.33
CA ARG A 223 38.91 -21.16 18.67
C ARG A 223 38.41 -19.72 18.68
N ARG A 224 39.16 -18.80 18.08
CA ARG A 224 38.76 -17.40 17.96
C ARG A 224 37.43 -17.22 17.22
N ILE A 225 37.23 -17.94 16.11
CA ILE A 225 35.94 -17.91 15.38
C ILE A 225 34.80 -18.43 16.28
N CYS A 226 35.03 -19.53 16.99
CA CYS A 226 34.04 -20.10 17.91
C CYS A 226 33.68 -19.15 19.06
N GLU A 227 34.68 -18.47 19.63
CA GLU A 227 34.51 -17.46 20.68
C GLU A 227 33.71 -16.26 20.17
N GLU A 228 34.13 -15.65 19.06
CA GLU A 228 33.45 -14.48 18.49
C GLU A 228 32.03 -14.79 18.01
N CYS A 229 31.80 -15.99 17.47
CA CYS A 229 30.47 -16.39 17.00
C CYS A 229 29.59 -17.07 18.06
N GLY A 230 30.10 -17.33 19.26
CA GLY A 230 29.37 -17.99 20.33
C GLY A 230 28.85 -19.39 19.95
N PHE A 231 29.61 -20.16 19.15
CA PHE A 231 29.26 -21.55 18.83
C PHE A 231 30.42 -22.52 19.06
N SER A 232 30.10 -23.80 19.24
CA SER A 232 31.08 -24.83 19.57
C SER A 232 31.92 -25.29 18.38
N LEU A 233 33.14 -25.79 18.65
CA LEU A 233 34.07 -26.36 17.65
C LEU A 233 33.44 -27.40 16.70
N PRO A 234 32.49 -28.26 17.14
CA PRO A 234 31.76 -29.15 16.25
C PRO A 234 31.09 -28.48 15.05
N VAL A 235 30.72 -27.20 15.13
CA VAL A 235 30.14 -26.45 14.00
C VAL A 235 31.16 -26.32 12.86
N ILE A 236 32.38 -25.89 13.18
CA ILE A 236 33.49 -25.76 12.22
C ILE A 236 33.89 -27.14 11.68
N SER A 237 33.96 -28.15 12.56
CA SER A 237 34.25 -29.53 12.16
C SER A 237 33.20 -30.09 11.20
N ASN A 238 31.91 -29.81 11.43
CA ASN A 238 30.84 -30.20 10.52
C ASN A 238 30.99 -29.50 9.16
N LEU A 239 31.27 -28.20 9.15
CA LEU A 239 31.49 -27.44 7.91
C LEU A 239 32.70 -27.99 7.12
N LYS A 240 33.81 -28.31 7.81
CA LYS A 240 35.00 -28.96 7.24
C LYS A 240 34.67 -30.29 6.56
N LYS A 241 33.81 -31.08 7.19
CA LYS A 241 33.34 -32.39 6.65
C LYS A 241 32.29 -32.24 5.55
N GLY A 242 32.02 -31.01 5.07
CA GLY A 242 30.97 -30.73 4.08
C GLY A 242 29.54 -30.92 4.60
N ARG A 243 29.36 -31.07 5.92
CA ARG A 243 28.04 -31.23 6.53
C ARG A 243 27.36 -29.87 6.69
N MET A 244 26.04 -29.91 6.72
CA MET A 244 25.23 -28.71 6.88
C MET A 244 25.32 -28.15 8.31
N ILE A 245 25.35 -26.83 8.44
CA ILE A 245 25.28 -26.10 9.70
C ILE A 245 24.04 -25.20 9.74
N ARG A 246 23.55 -24.88 10.93
CA ARG A 246 22.37 -24.03 11.10
C ARG A 246 22.61 -22.62 10.55
N ARG A 247 21.58 -22.03 9.94
CA ARG A 247 21.59 -20.64 9.44
C ARG A 247 22.19 -19.63 10.41
N ARG A 248 21.83 -19.69 11.70
CA ARG A 248 22.36 -18.75 12.71
C ARG A 248 23.89 -18.77 12.80
N ASN A 249 24.49 -19.96 12.68
CA ASN A 249 25.94 -20.12 12.73
C ASN A 249 26.57 -19.61 11.41
N MET A 250 25.95 -19.92 10.27
CA MET A 250 26.42 -19.44 8.97
C MET A 250 26.34 -17.91 8.86
N ARG A 251 25.27 -17.28 9.34
CA ARG A 251 25.14 -15.82 9.39
C ARG A 251 26.26 -15.17 10.20
N CYS A 252 26.68 -15.77 11.31
CA CYS A 252 27.83 -15.25 12.04
C CYS A 252 29.13 -15.37 11.22
N LEU A 253 29.36 -16.52 10.59
CA LEU A 253 30.52 -16.71 9.71
C LEU A 253 30.52 -15.69 8.56
N LEU A 254 29.38 -15.41 7.94
CA LEU A 254 29.27 -14.42 6.87
C LEU A 254 29.48 -12.98 7.35
N LYS A 255 29.17 -12.65 8.61
CA LYS A 255 29.50 -11.34 9.19
C LYS A 255 31.00 -11.14 9.32
N LEU A 256 31.74 -12.17 9.73
CA LEU A 256 33.20 -12.12 9.86
C LEU A 256 33.90 -12.27 8.49
N PHE A 257 33.31 -13.07 7.60
CA PHE A 257 33.87 -13.46 6.31
C PHE A 257 32.79 -13.39 5.20
N PRO A 258 32.43 -12.19 4.72
CA PRO A 258 31.44 -12.02 3.66
C PRO A 258 31.79 -12.79 2.38
N GLU A 259 33.08 -13.00 2.12
CA GLU A 259 33.61 -13.71 0.95
C GLU A 259 33.12 -15.18 0.88
N LEU A 260 32.69 -15.76 2.01
CA LEU A 260 32.18 -17.13 2.06
C LEU A 260 30.90 -17.33 1.25
N GLU A 261 30.13 -16.28 0.97
CA GLU A 261 28.85 -16.38 0.25
C GLU A 261 28.98 -17.11 -1.09
N ARG A 262 30.11 -16.95 -1.77
CA ARG A 262 30.39 -17.59 -3.07
C ARG A 262 30.56 -19.12 -2.97
N TYR A 263 30.96 -19.61 -1.79
CA TYR A 263 31.38 -20.99 -1.55
C TYR A 263 30.35 -21.85 -0.81
N ILE A 264 29.26 -21.24 -0.36
CA ILE A 264 28.21 -21.91 0.39
C ILE A 264 26.95 -22.11 -0.45
N GLU A 265 26.18 -23.13 -0.13
CA GLU A 265 24.85 -23.34 -0.67
C GLU A 265 23.84 -23.56 0.45
N GLY A 266 22.65 -23.00 0.26
CA GLY A 266 21.52 -23.18 1.17
C GLY A 266 20.89 -24.56 0.97
N VAL A 267 20.52 -25.21 2.08
CA VAL A 267 19.97 -26.56 2.09
C VAL A 267 18.74 -26.61 2.98
N SER A 268 17.72 -27.31 2.50
CA SER A 268 16.56 -27.69 3.29
C SER A 268 16.34 -29.19 3.22
N VAL A 269 15.79 -29.76 4.30
CA VAL A 269 15.51 -31.19 4.43
C VAL A 269 14.36 -31.60 3.51
N LYS A 270 13.34 -30.74 3.34
CA LYS A 270 12.12 -31.07 2.60
C LYS A 270 12.23 -30.85 1.07
N LYS A 271 13.40 -30.46 0.56
CA LYS A 271 13.68 -30.22 -0.87
C LYS A 271 12.64 -29.32 -1.57
N GLU A 272 12.03 -28.41 -0.82
CA GLU A 272 11.00 -27.51 -1.34
C GLU A 272 11.52 -26.56 -2.42
N THR A 273 10.72 -26.35 -3.46
CA THR A 273 11.03 -25.49 -4.61
C THR A 273 10.01 -24.37 -4.69
N ILE A 274 10.36 -23.20 -4.17
CA ILE A 274 9.53 -22.00 -4.34
C ILE A 274 9.86 -21.39 -5.71
N PRO A 275 8.87 -21.18 -6.60
CA PRO A 275 9.08 -20.51 -7.88
C PRO A 275 9.72 -19.14 -7.72
N SER A 276 10.50 -18.70 -8.71
CA SER A 276 11.08 -17.35 -8.69
C SER A 276 10.07 -16.25 -8.98
N GLU A 277 8.98 -16.59 -9.67
CA GLU A 277 7.95 -15.67 -10.12
C GLU A 277 6.56 -16.28 -9.86
N THR A 278 5.53 -15.43 -9.85
CA THR A 278 4.14 -15.86 -9.71
C THR A 278 3.71 -16.73 -10.89
N ASN A 279 2.88 -17.72 -10.59
CA ASN A 279 2.21 -18.58 -11.56
C ASN A 279 0.86 -19.02 -10.98
N GLU A 280 0.02 -19.65 -11.79
CA GLU A 280 -1.33 -20.07 -11.38
C GLU A 280 -1.32 -20.92 -10.10
N GLY A 281 -0.46 -21.94 -10.03
CA GLY A 281 -0.42 -22.87 -8.89
C GLY A 281 -0.04 -22.18 -7.58
N ILE A 282 1.02 -21.37 -7.56
CA ILE A 282 1.42 -20.68 -6.32
C ILE A 282 0.42 -19.59 -5.92
N CYS A 283 -0.16 -18.87 -6.89
CA CYS A 283 -1.19 -17.87 -6.62
C CYS A 283 -2.47 -18.50 -6.05
N GLN A 284 -2.88 -19.66 -6.56
CA GLN A 284 -4.03 -20.39 -6.05
C GLN A 284 -3.80 -20.87 -4.60
N ILE A 285 -2.61 -21.37 -4.29
CA ILE A 285 -2.25 -21.75 -2.90
C ILE A 285 -2.26 -20.54 -1.98
N ILE A 286 -1.72 -19.39 -2.42
CA ILE A 286 -1.74 -18.14 -1.65
C ILE A 286 -3.19 -17.69 -1.42
N GLY A 287 -4.05 -17.76 -2.44
CA GLY A 287 -5.48 -17.45 -2.32
C GLY A 287 -6.18 -18.31 -1.27
N TYR A 288 -5.94 -19.62 -1.28
CA TYR A 288 -6.50 -20.52 -0.27
C TYR A 288 -5.97 -20.21 1.14
N PHE A 289 -4.69 -19.85 1.23
CA PHE A 289 -4.10 -19.43 2.49
C PHE A 289 -4.72 -18.13 3.03
N ILE A 290 -5.04 -17.17 2.15
CA ILE A 290 -5.72 -15.94 2.54
C ILE A 290 -7.10 -16.25 3.12
N GLY A 291 -7.87 -17.13 2.48
CA GLY A 291 -9.16 -17.57 2.99
C GLY A 291 -9.04 -18.29 4.35
N ASP A 292 -8.44 -19.48 4.34
CA ASP A 292 -8.57 -20.43 5.46
C ASP A 292 -7.23 -20.84 6.09
N GLY A 293 -6.16 -20.14 5.74
CA GLY A 293 -4.80 -20.43 6.21
C GLY A 293 -4.43 -19.81 7.57
N ASN A 294 -3.42 -20.36 8.23
CA ASN A 294 -2.78 -19.74 9.39
C ASN A 294 -1.29 -20.10 9.48
N ILE A 295 -0.50 -19.22 10.09
CA ILE A 295 0.93 -19.42 10.36
C ILE A 295 1.12 -19.71 11.85
N SER A 296 1.89 -20.75 12.19
CA SER A 296 2.28 -21.01 13.58
C SER A 296 3.53 -21.89 13.67
N GLY A 297 4.41 -21.61 14.62
CA GLY A 297 5.32 -22.60 15.21
C GLY A 297 6.10 -23.52 14.26
N GLY A 298 6.58 -23.04 13.10
CA GLY A 298 7.34 -23.88 12.16
C GLY A 298 6.52 -24.45 10.99
N TYR A 299 5.24 -24.11 10.88
CA TYR A 299 4.32 -24.62 9.86
C TYR A 299 3.32 -23.56 9.39
N ILE A 300 2.71 -23.85 8.24
CA ILE A 300 1.44 -23.23 7.84
C ILE A 300 0.37 -24.31 7.84
N ALA A 301 -0.87 -23.92 8.11
CA ALA A 301 -2.00 -24.83 8.09
C ALA A 301 -3.17 -24.23 7.31
N PHE A 302 -4.02 -25.10 6.77
CA PHE A 302 -5.27 -24.76 6.09
C PHE A 302 -6.41 -25.51 6.75
N HIS A 303 -7.52 -24.83 7.00
CA HIS A 303 -8.68 -25.38 7.69
C HIS A 303 -9.84 -25.57 6.71
N ASP A 304 -10.47 -26.73 6.70
CA ASP A 304 -11.63 -26.97 5.84
C ASP A 304 -12.55 -28.04 6.43
N ILE A 305 -13.86 -27.89 6.24
CA ILE A 305 -14.83 -28.92 6.63
C ILE A 305 -14.77 -30.09 5.65
N ASN A 306 -14.46 -29.81 4.38
CA ASN A 306 -14.34 -30.81 3.33
C ASN A 306 -12.90 -31.32 3.19
N VAL A 307 -12.71 -32.60 3.52
CA VAL A 307 -11.41 -33.27 3.40
C VAL A 307 -10.93 -33.39 1.95
N GLU A 308 -11.83 -33.46 0.97
CA GLU A 308 -11.45 -33.56 -0.45
C GLU A 308 -10.82 -32.26 -0.95
N THR A 309 -11.28 -31.10 -0.47
CA THR A 309 -10.63 -29.81 -0.74
C THR A 309 -9.19 -29.81 -0.24
N LEU A 310 -8.95 -30.30 0.98
CA LEU A 310 -7.59 -30.39 1.53
C LEU A 310 -6.71 -31.38 0.76
N LYS A 311 -7.24 -32.50 0.28
CA LYS A 311 -6.50 -33.45 -0.55
C LYS A 311 -6.11 -32.83 -1.89
N TYR A 312 -7.05 -32.14 -2.53
CA TYR A 312 -6.80 -31.40 -3.77
C TYR A 312 -5.67 -30.37 -3.59
N TYR A 313 -5.77 -29.51 -2.56
CA TYR A 313 -4.72 -28.53 -2.29
C TYR A 313 -3.39 -29.17 -1.89
N ASN A 314 -3.39 -30.30 -1.18
CA ASN A 314 -2.17 -31.01 -0.86
C ASN A 314 -1.44 -31.52 -2.11
N ASN A 315 -2.18 -32.01 -3.11
CA ASN A 315 -1.62 -32.40 -4.41
C ASN A 315 -1.08 -31.18 -5.18
N LEU A 316 -1.85 -30.09 -5.24
CA LEU A 316 -1.41 -28.84 -5.87
C LEU A 316 -0.13 -28.29 -5.22
N ILE A 317 -0.05 -28.32 -3.89
CA ILE A 317 1.14 -27.92 -3.12
C ILE A 317 2.34 -28.83 -3.46
N LYS A 318 2.12 -30.13 -3.60
CA LYS A 318 3.16 -31.08 -3.98
C LYS A 318 3.68 -30.83 -5.39
N GLU A 319 2.80 -30.49 -6.33
CA GLU A 319 3.19 -30.13 -7.70
C GLU A 319 3.90 -28.79 -7.77
N ALA A 320 3.34 -27.76 -7.14
CA ALA A 320 3.84 -26.38 -7.24
C ALA A 320 5.13 -26.15 -6.44
N ILE A 321 5.25 -26.70 -5.23
CA ILE A 321 6.38 -26.43 -4.32
C ILE A 321 7.11 -27.66 -3.79
N ARG A 322 6.75 -28.87 -4.26
CA ARG A 322 7.40 -30.15 -3.89
C ARG A 322 7.37 -30.45 -2.39
N VAL A 323 6.32 -30.00 -1.71
CA VAL A 323 6.06 -30.31 -0.30
C VAL A 323 4.79 -31.11 -0.17
N GLU A 324 4.80 -32.12 0.68
CA GLU A 324 3.61 -32.87 1.04
C GLU A 324 3.22 -32.54 2.50
N GLY A 325 1.95 -32.20 2.68
CA GLY A 325 1.34 -31.89 3.96
C GLY A 325 0.65 -33.10 4.59
N ILE A 326 0.28 -32.92 5.85
CA ILE A 326 -0.37 -33.94 6.67
C ILE A 326 -1.79 -33.46 6.99
N ILE A 327 -2.80 -34.21 6.57
CA ILE A 327 -4.20 -33.91 6.89
C ILE A 327 -4.56 -34.60 8.21
N LYS A 328 -5.13 -33.84 9.15
CA LYS A 328 -5.66 -34.36 10.41
C LYS A 328 -7.05 -33.79 10.68
N ARG A 329 -7.87 -34.55 11.40
CA ARG A 329 -9.13 -34.01 11.93
C ARG A 329 -8.82 -33.08 13.12
N SER A 330 -9.52 -31.95 13.20
CA SER A 330 -9.42 -31.03 14.34
C SER A 330 -9.79 -31.73 15.65
N TRP A 331 -9.25 -31.24 16.77
CA TRP A 331 -9.50 -31.82 18.10
C TRP A 331 -11.01 -31.81 18.46
N LYS A 332 -11.72 -30.73 18.13
CA LYS A 332 -13.19 -30.61 18.29
C LYS A 332 -13.99 -31.42 17.26
N LYS A 333 -13.33 -32.11 16.33
CA LYS A 333 -13.92 -32.93 15.27
C LYS A 333 -14.86 -32.19 14.31
N SER A 334 -14.86 -30.85 14.30
CA SER A 334 -15.75 -30.01 13.48
C SER A 334 -15.25 -29.79 12.06
N HIS A 335 -13.94 -29.83 11.83
CA HIS A 335 -13.29 -29.63 10.53
C HIS A 335 -11.98 -30.44 10.45
N TYR A 336 -11.32 -30.39 9.29
CA TYR A 336 -10.01 -30.97 9.00
C TYR A 336 -8.96 -29.87 8.83
N ILE A 337 -7.70 -30.24 9.02
CA ILE A 337 -6.56 -29.33 8.98
C ILE A 337 -5.45 -29.97 8.15
N LEU A 338 -4.99 -29.29 7.11
CA LEU A 338 -3.80 -29.64 6.33
C LEU A 338 -2.59 -28.90 6.90
N TYR A 339 -1.62 -29.64 7.45
CA TYR A 339 -0.39 -29.08 8.00
C TYR A 339 0.78 -29.18 7.01
N LEU A 340 1.37 -28.04 6.66
CA LEU A 340 2.64 -27.96 5.94
C LEU A 340 3.76 -27.58 6.90
N ILE A 341 4.42 -28.61 7.44
CA ILE A 341 5.51 -28.44 8.40
C ILE A 341 6.80 -28.10 7.64
N SER A 342 7.02 -26.84 7.31
CA SER A 342 8.28 -26.37 6.72
C SER A 342 8.54 -24.93 7.14
N LYS A 343 9.65 -24.72 7.87
CA LYS A 343 10.06 -23.39 8.31
C LYS A 343 10.35 -22.45 7.13
N ARG A 344 10.87 -22.98 6.01
CA ARG A 344 11.15 -22.17 4.82
C ARG A 344 9.87 -21.74 4.11
N ILE A 345 8.86 -22.62 4.05
CA ILE A 345 7.54 -22.26 3.52
C ILE A 345 6.85 -21.28 4.46
N GLN A 346 6.94 -21.48 5.77
CA GLN A 346 6.45 -20.52 6.75
C GLN A 346 7.04 -19.12 6.51
N GLU A 347 8.38 -19.02 6.42
CA GLU A 347 9.07 -17.76 6.15
C GLU A 347 8.70 -17.17 4.77
N PHE A 348 8.42 -18.00 3.77
CA PHE A 348 7.91 -17.53 2.48
C PHE A 348 6.57 -16.81 2.63
N PHE A 349 5.61 -17.43 3.34
CA PHE A 349 4.29 -16.84 3.57
C PHE A 349 4.37 -15.60 4.48
N GLU A 350 5.26 -15.59 5.47
CA GLU A 350 5.54 -14.39 6.28
C GLU A 350 6.08 -13.23 5.43
N ASN A 351 6.96 -13.53 4.47
CA ASN A 351 7.55 -12.52 3.58
C ASN A 351 6.61 -12.02 2.48
N LEU A 352 5.43 -12.62 2.30
CA LEU A 352 4.41 -12.13 1.36
C LEU A 352 3.59 -10.96 1.94
N ASP A 353 3.83 -10.59 3.21
CA ASP A 353 3.10 -9.52 3.91
C ASP A 353 1.58 -9.73 3.91
N LEU A 354 1.18 -11.00 4.04
CA LEU A 354 -0.21 -11.44 3.97
C LEU A 354 -1.05 -11.00 5.17
N GLY A 355 -0.43 -10.54 6.26
CA GLY A 355 -1.09 -10.33 7.56
C GLY A 355 -1.46 -11.63 8.29
N THR A 356 -2.01 -11.53 9.50
CA THR A 356 -2.43 -12.69 10.33
C THR A 356 -3.87 -12.55 10.81
N ARG A 357 -4.62 -13.67 10.83
CA ARG A 357 -6.02 -13.77 11.31
C ARG A 357 -6.96 -12.72 10.73
N ASP A 358 -7.13 -11.59 11.41
CA ASP A 358 -8.14 -10.57 11.12
C ASP A 358 -7.61 -9.45 10.21
N GLY A 359 -6.29 -9.43 9.96
CA GLY A 359 -5.62 -8.44 9.11
C GLY A 359 -5.09 -9.02 7.80
N LYS A 360 -5.65 -10.14 7.33
CA LYS A 360 -5.15 -10.75 6.09
C LYS A 360 -5.45 -9.87 4.88
N THR A 361 -4.45 -9.63 4.04
CA THR A 361 -4.60 -8.82 2.82
C THR A 361 -4.08 -9.58 1.60
N ILE A 362 -4.58 -9.20 0.42
CA ILE A 362 -3.99 -9.67 -0.82
C ILE A 362 -2.60 -9.01 -0.94
N PRO A 363 -1.52 -9.80 -1.12
CA PRO A 363 -0.17 -9.26 -1.24
C PRO A 363 -0.09 -8.22 -2.35
N LYS A 364 0.65 -7.12 -2.12
CA LYS A 364 0.89 -6.11 -3.16
C LYS A 364 1.47 -6.71 -4.44
N ILE A 365 2.31 -7.74 -4.30
CA ILE A 365 2.89 -8.48 -5.44
C ILE A 365 1.84 -9.17 -6.33
N ILE A 366 0.61 -9.36 -5.85
CA ILE A 366 -0.52 -9.89 -6.64
C ILE A 366 -1.43 -8.76 -7.14
N GLN A 367 -1.39 -7.58 -6.50
CA GLN A 367 -2.22 -6.42 -6.85
C GLN A 367 -1.62 -5.54 -7.95
N VAL A 368 -0.28 -5.49 -8.03
CA VAL A 368 0.45 -4.61 -8.96
C VAL A 368 0.89 -5.39 -10.18
N SER A 369 0.61 -4.85 -11.36
CA SER A 369 0.96 -5.44 -12.65
C SER A 369 1.82 -4.53 -13.51
#